data_AF-A0A099XN62-F1
#
_entry.id   AF-A0A099XN62-F1
#
_cell.length_a   1.000
_cell.length_b   1.000
_cell.length_c   1.000
_cell.angle_alpha   90.00
_cell.angle_beta   90.00
_cell.angle_gamma   90.00
#
_symmetry.space_group_name_H-M   'P 1'
#
loop_
_entity.id
_entity.type
_entity.pdbx_description
1 polymer ?
#
loop_
_entity_poly.entity_id
_entity_poly.type
_entity_poly.pdbx_seq_one_letter_code
_entity_poly.pdbx_strand_id
1 'polypeptide(L)'
;MDKRNELDTLIKKEFDELYSEFDNEKRKYINPKSINNIIFHLIENPTPNPKRNLKLQELGEIRMKKKLLEYFKAIRNTELDMKSGADLYFRYFDKIGSFMSEYYDFSGNGGKNFLIPILIVLTIGIIIDTVLFLFNWVNYPLFSILFFTLWITRRIIKFSSKRQYGLFY
;
A
#
# COMPACT_ATOMS: atom_id res chain seq x y z
N MET A 1 -31.82 -10.27 -0.32
CA MET A 1 -30.76 -9.33 0.06
C MET A 1 -29.46 -9.90 -0.51
N ASP A 2 -28.66 -9.10 -1.22
CA ASP A 2 -27.45 -9.60 -1.90
C ASP A 2 -26.37 -9.96 -0.85
N LYS A 3 -25.90 -11.21 -0.85
CA LYS A 3 -24.88 -11.71 0.09
C LYS A 3 -23.60 -10.88 0.08
N ARG A 4 -23.31 -10.16 -1.02
CA ARG A 4 -22.19 -9.22 -1.11
C ARG A 4 -22.38 -8.01 -0.20
N ASN A 5 -23.56 -7.40 -0.20
CA ASN A 5 -23.87 -6.23 0.61
C ASN A 5 -23.83 -6.57 2.11
N GLU A 6 -24.29 -7.77 2.50
CA GLU A 6 -24.20 -8.24 3.88
C GLU A 6 -22.75 -8.35 4.37
N LEU A 7 -21.85 -8.91 3.55
CA LEU A 7 -20.44 -9.04 3.89
C LEU A 7 -19.75 -7.68 4.02
N ASP A 8 -20.10 -6.74 3.16
CA ASP A 8 -19.53 -5.40 3.13
C ASP A 8 -19.92 -4.58 4.36
N THR A 9 -21.20 -4.62 4.74
CA THR A 9 -21.69 -4.01 5.98
C THR A 9 -21.04 -4.64 7.20
N LEU A 10 -20.91 -5.98 7.22
CA LEU A 10 -20.27 -6.70 8.33
C LEU A 10 -18.81 -6.26 8.52
N ILE A 11 -18.02 -6.17 7.45
CA ILE A 11 -16.61 -5.76 7.55
C ILE A 11 -16.45 -4.35 8.13
N LYS A 12 -17.25 -3.40 7.64
CA LYS A 12 -17.20 -2.01 8.14
C LYS A 12 -17.55 -1.96 9.63
N LYS A 13 -18.67 -2.61 9.99
CA LYS A 13 -19.11 -2.69 11.39
C LYS A 13 -18.06 -3.32 12.30
N GLU A 14 -17.51 -4.47 11.90
CA GLU A 14 -16.50 -5.19 12.67
C GLU A 14 -15.22 -4.37 12.85
N PHE A 15 -14.80 -3.63 11.83
CA PHE A 15 -13.64 -2.76 11.93
C PHE A 15 -13.88 -1.57 12.87
N ASP A 16 -15.04 -0.92 12.77
CA ASP A 16 -15.40 0.20 13.63
C ASP A 16 -15.50 -0.24 15.10
N GLU A 17 -16.15 -1.38 15.35
CA GLU A 17 -16.24 -1.99 16.69
C GLU A 17 -14.85 -2.32 17.24
N LEU A 18 -14.03 -3.06 16.47
CA LEU A 18 -12.66 -3.41 16.85
C LEU A 18 -11.82 -2.17 17.18
N TYR A 19 -11.92 -1.12 16.37
CA TYR A 19 -11.14 0.10 16.58
C TYR A 19 -11.63 0.86 17.83
N SER A 20 -12.92 0.85 18.11
CA SER A 20 -13.52 1.46 19.30
C SER A 20 -13.18 0.73 20.60
N GLU A 21 -13.04 -0.61 20.55
CA GLU A 21 -12.70 -1.46 21.70
C GLU A 21 -11.26 -1.28 22.18
N PHE A 22 -10.33 -0.89 21.30
CA PHE A 22 -8.93 -0.75 21.66
C PHE A 22 -8.58 0.61 22.26
N ASP A 23 -7.82 0.53 23.34
CA ASP A 23 -7.10 1.66 23.92
C ASP A 23 -5.99 2.18 22.99
N ASN A 24 -5.47 3.37 23.29
CA ASN A 24 -4.41 4.00 22.49
C ASN A 24 -3.11 3.18 22.48
N GLU A 25 -2.89 2.30 23.44
CA GLU A 25 -1.73 1.41 23.53
C GLU A 25 -1.83 0.29 22.49
N LYS A 26 -2.93 -0.47 22.47
CA LYS A 26 -3.15 -1.57 21.53
C LYS A 26 -3.28 -1.11 20.09
N ARG A 27 -3.84 0.09 19.87
CA ARG A 27 -3.93 0.70 18.54
C ARG A 27 -2.57 0.89 17.87
N LYS A 28 -1.46 0.95 18.61
CA LYS A 28 -0.09 1.07 18.03
C LYS A 28 0.32 -0.19 17.26
N TYR A 29 -0.24 -1.34 17.60
CA TYR A 29 0.11 -2.64 16.99
C TYR A 29 -0.75 -2.98 15.78
N ILE A 30 -1.72 -2.12 15.46
CA ILE A 30 -2.61 -2.26 14.32
C ILE A 30 -2.39 -1.05 13.42
N ASN A 31 -2.47 -1.26 12.11
CA ASN A 31 -2.38 -0.17 11.14
C ASN A 31 -3.78 0.20 10.60
N PRO A 32 -4.54 1.06 11.29
CA PRO A 32 -5.89 1.41 10.88
C PRO A 32 -5.92 2.13 9.55
N LYS A 33 -4.86 2.87 9.18
CA LYS A 33 -4.77 3.56 7.88
C LYS A 33 -4.70 2.56 6.73
N SER A 34 -3.86 1.54 6.85
CA SER A 34 -3.75 0.47 5.86
C SER A 34 -5.06 -0.31 5.73
N ILE A 35 -5.71 -0.64 6.86
CA ILE A 35 -6.99 -1.36 6.87
C ILE A 35 -8.09 -0.52 6.22
N ASN A 36 -8.23 0.75 6.61
CA ASN A 36 -9.18 1.68 6.00
C ASN A 36 -8.97 1.79 4.49
N ASN A 37 -7.71 1.85 4.05
CA ASN A 37 -7.43 1.94 2.63
C ASN A 37 -7.83 0.65 1.89
N ILE A 38 -7.60 -0.52 2.48
CA ILE A 38 -8.09 -1.78 1.93
C ILE A 38 -9.61 -1.82 1.87
N ILE A 39 -10.31 -1.38 2.93
CA ILE A 39 -11.77 -1.28 2.95
C ILE A 39 -12.27 -0.33 1.85
N PHE A 40 -11.65 0.84 1.71
CA PHE A 40 -12.00 1.81 0.67
C PHE A 40 -11.97 1.18 -0.73
N HIS A 41 -10.87 0.51 -1.09
CA HIS A 41 -10.71 -0.04 -2.44
C HIS A 41 -11.43 -1.39 -2.64
N LEU A 42 -11.64 -2.21 -1.60
CA LEU A 42 -12.37 -3.48 -1.71
C LEU A 42 -13.90 -3.33 -1.61
N ILE A 43 -14.38 -2.31 -0.91
CA ILE A 43 -15.80 -2.18 -0.54
C ILE A 43 -16.39 -0.86 -1.02
N GLU A 44 -15.78 0.27 -0.71
CA GLU A 44 -16.43 1.58 -0.95
C GLU A 44 -16.33 2.03 -2.40
N ASN A 45 -15.20 1.75 -3.03
CA ASN A 45 -14.91 2.15 -4.39
C ASN A 45 -14.13 1.05 -5.12
N PRO A 46 -14.76 -0.13 -5.36
CA PRO A 46 -14.14 -1.20 -6.12
C PRO A 46 -13.99 -0.77 -7.59
N THR A 47 -12.74 -0.49 -8.00
CA THR A 47 -12.43 -0.17 -9.39
C THR A 47 -12.04 -1.43 -10.17
N PRO A 48 -12.71 -1.76 -11.28
CA PRO A 48 -12.33 -2.89 -12.12
C PRO A 48 -10.98 -2.63 -12.79
N ASN A 49 -10.09 -3.61 -12.76
CA ASN A 49 -8.82 -3.50 -13.46
C ASN A 49 -9.00 -3.80 -14.95
N PRO A 50 -8.75 -2.83 -15.87
CA PRO A 50 -9.01 -3.02 -17.29
C PRO A 50 -8.10 -4.09 -17.94
N LYS A 51 -7.00 -4.48 -17.28
CA LYS A 51 -6.04 -5.46 -17.78
C LYS A 51 -6.30 -6.87 -17.26
N ARG A 52 -7.31 -7.09 -16.42
CA ARG A 52 -7.56 -8.36 -15.72
C ARG A 52 -8.98 -8.85 -15.94
N ASN A 53 -9.20 -10.13 -15.61
CA ASN A 53 -10.52 -10.74 -15.71
C ASN A 53 -11.42 -10.27 -14.56
N LEU A 54 -12.54 -9.63 -14.90
CA LEU A 54 -13.49 -9.08 -13.93
C LEU A 54 -14.05 -10.16 -12.98
N LYS A 55 -14.46 -11.33 -13.51
CA LYS A 55 -15.01 -12.41 -12.66
C LYS A 55 -13.99 -12.95 -11.66
N LEU A 56 -12.71 -13.04 -12.06
CA LEU A 56 -11.65 -13.45 -11.16
C LEU A 56 -11.38 -12.39 -10.09
N GLN A 57 -11.41 -11.11 -10.45
CA GLN A 57 -11.32 -10.01 -9.51
C GLN A 57 -12.45 -10.08 -8.48
N GLU A 58 -13.69 -10.23 -8.93
CA GLU A 58 -14.87 -10.33 -8.06
C GLU A 58 -14.81 -11.48 -7.05
N LEU A 59 -14.35 -12.65 -7.50
CA LEU A 59 -14.12 -13.81 -6.63
C LEU A 59 -12.96 -13.56 -5.65
N GLY A 60 -11.90 -12.90 -6.11
CA GLY A 60 -10.76 -12.49 -5.30
C GLY A 60 -11.16 -11.52 -4.19
N GLU A 61 -11.96 -10.50 -4.52
CA GLU A 61 -12.52 -9.54 -3.57
C GLU A 61 -13.27 -10.24 -2.44
N ILE A 62 -14.17 -11.19 -2.78
CA ILE A 62 -14.92 -11.96 -1.77
C ILE A 62 -13.96 -12.75 -0.87
N ARG A 63 -12.92 -13.37 -1.43
CA ARG A 63 -11.92 -14.11 -0.63
C ARG A 63 -11.13 -13.17 0.29
N MET A 64 -10.73 -11.99 -0.19
CA MET A 64 -9.98 -11.02 0.62
C MET A 64 -10.84 -10.41 1.73
N LYS A 65 -12.11 -10.12 1.44
CA LYS A 65 -13.11 -9.70 2.43
C LYS A 65 -13.23 -10.71 3.58
N LYS A 66 -13.32 -12.01 3.27
CA LYS A 66 -13.32 -13.07 4.30
C LYS A 66 -12.02 -13.10 5.11
N LYS A 67 -10.86 -12.97 4.46
CA LYS A 67 -9.57 -12.91 5.16
C LYS A 67 -9.45 -11.72 6.10
N LEU A 68 -10.02 -10.58 5.72
CA LEU A 68 -10.05 -9.39 6.56
C LEU A 68 -10.89 -9.62 7.84
N LEU A 69 -12.03 -10.32 7.72
CA LEU A 69 -12.80 -10.75 8.90
C LEU A 69 -12.05 -11.77 9.77
N GLU A 70 -11.37 -12.74 9.17
CA GLU A 70 -10.52 -13.68 9.91
C GLU A 70 -9.44 -12.95 10.69
N TYR A 71 -8.84 -11.91 10.10
CA TYR A 71 -7.87 -11.05 10.76
C TYR A 71 -8.48 -10.30 11.96
N PHE A 72 -9.65 -9.67 11.81
CA PHE A 72 -10.31 -8.98 12.92
C PHE A 72 -10.61 -9.91 14.09
N LYS A 73 -11.09 -11.12 13.79
CA LYS A 73 -11.30 -12.17 14.81
C LYS A 73 -10.00 -12.59 15.48
N ALA A 74 -8.93 -12.77 14.70
CA ALA A 74 -7.64 -13.16 15.25
C ALA A 74 -7.08 -12.09 16.19
N ILE A 75 -7.22 -10.81 15.83
CA ILE A 75 -6.82 -9.69 16.70
C ILE A 75 -7.58 -9.73 18.03
N ARG A 76 -8.92 -9.86 18.02
CA ARG A 76 -9.70 -9.89 19.28
C ARG A 76 -9.28 -11.05 20.20
N ASN A 77 -8.89 -12.18 19.62
CA ASN A 77 -8.53 -13.38 20.37
C ASN A 77 -7.04 -13.44 20.76
N THR A 78 -6.24 -12.42 20.42
CA THR A 78 -4.80 -12.39 20.67
C THR A 78 -4.45 -11.23 21.57
N GLU A 79 -3.58 -11.46 22.55
CA GLU A 79 -2.97 -10.37 23.31
C GLU A 79 -2.00 -9.61 22.40
N LEU A 80 -2.33 -8.35 22.11
CA LEU A 80 -1.60 -7.53 21.15
C LEU A 80 -0.33 -6.96 21.77
N ASP A 81 0.80 -7.40 21.25
CA ASP A 81 2.11 -6.82 21.46
C ASP A 81 2.78 -6.55 20.09
N MET A 82 4.01 -6.03 20.11
CA MET A 82 4.74 -5.72 18.88
C MET A 82 4.96 -6.95 18.00
N LYS A 83 5.21 -8.12 18.59
CA LYS A 83 5.52 -9.36 17.88
C LYS A 83 4.25 -10.02 17.35
N SER A 84 3.20 -10.13 18.16
CA SER A 84 1.92 -10.72 17.78
C SER A 84 1.19 -9.85 16.77
N GLY A 85 1.22 -8.52 16.92
CA GLY A 85 0.68 -7.59 15.93
C GLY A 85 1.37 -7.72 14.57
N ALA A 86 2.71 -7.80 14.55
CA ALA A 86 3.47 -8.02 13.33
C ALA A 86 3.16 -9.40 12.70
N ASP A 87 3.13 -10.47 13.49
CA ASP A 87 2.85 -11.83 12.99
C ASP A 87 1.45 -11.94 12.38
N LEU A 88 0.43 -11.41 13.08
CA LEU A 88 -0.94 -11.33 12.57
C LEU A 88 -0.99 -10.52 11.28
N TYR A 89 -0.32 -9.37 11.22
CA TYR A 89 -0.27 -8.57 10.01
C TYR A 89 0.34 -9.38 8.85
N PHE A 90 1.54 -9.95 9.01
CA PHE A 90 2.18 -10.73 7.94
C PHE A 90 1.33 -11.92 7.48
N ARG A 91 0.75 -12.66 8.42
CA ARG A 91 -0.05 -13.86 8.12
C ARG A 91 -1.27 -13.57 7.26
N TYR A 92 -1.95 -12.46 7.50
CA TYR A 92 -3.21 -12.12 6.83
C TYR A 92 -3.02 -11.14 5.66
N PHE A 93 -2.12 -10.14 5.81
CA PHE A 93 -1.95 -9.06 4.84
C PHE A 93 -1.01 -9.40 3.69
N ASP A 94 -0.23 -10.47 3.74
CA ASP A 94 0.57 -10.87 2.59
C ASP A 94 -0.32 -11.20 1.38
N LYS A 95 -1.36 -12.02 1.59
CA LYS A 95 -2.33 -12.38 0.55
C LYS A 95 -3.21 -11.21 0.14
N ILE A 96 -3.68 -10.40 1.10
CA ILE A 96 -4.48 -9.21 0.81
C ILE A 96 -3.65 -8.20 0.03
N GLY A 97 -2.44 -7.89 0.49
CA GLY A 97 -1.52 -6.95 -0.16
C GLY A 97 -1.14 -7.38 -1.57
N SER A 98 -0.87 -8.67 -1.80
CA SER A 98 -0.61 -9.21 -3.14
C SER A 98 -1.81 -9.01 -4.08
N PHE A 99 -3.02 -9.34 -3.62
CA PHE A 99 -4.24 -9.10 -4.40
C PHE A 99 -4.47 -7.61 -4.68
N MET A 100 -4.32 -6.75 -3.67
CA MET A 100 -4.45 -5.30 -3.85
C MET A 100 -3.38 -4.75 -4.81
N SER A 101 -2.17 -5.31 -4.79
CA SER A 101 -1.12 -4.92 -5.72
C SER A 101 -1.45 -5.34 -7.15
N GLU A 102 -2.00 -6.54 -7.34
CA GLU A 102 -2.28 -7.09 -8.66
C GLU A 102 -3.51 -6.46 -9.32
N TYR A 103 -4.59 -6.25 -8.56
CA TYR A 103 -5.88 -5.80 -9.08
C TYR A 103 -6.14 -4.31 -8.85
N TYR A 104 -5.56 -3.71 -7.82
CA TYR A 104 -5.78 -2.30 -7.48
C TYR A 104 -4.52 -1.44 -7.58
N ASP A 105 -3.43 -1.95 -8.20
CA ASP A 105 -2.14 -1.26 -8.33
C ASP A 105 -1.55 -0.75 -7.00
N PHE A 106 -1.90 -1.34 -5.85
CA PHE A 106 -1.28 -0.96 -4.59
C PHE A 106 0.22 -1.21 -4.68
N SER A 107 1.03 -0.21 -4.34
CA SER A 107 2.48 -0.40 -4.31
C SER A 107 2.88 -1.17 -3.05
N GLY A 108 2.89 -2.52 -3.12
CA GLY A 108 3.51 -3.35 -2.07
C GLY A 108 5.02 -3.09 -1.91
N ASN A 109 5.65 -2.53 -2.93
CA ASN A 109 7.09 -2.24 -2.99
C ASN A 109 7.50 -0.91 -2.31
N GLY A 110 6.68 -0.35 -1.43
CA GLY A 110 6.93 0.95 -0.79
C GLY A 110 8.25 1.07 -0.02
N GLY A 111 8.79 -0.03 0.53
CA GLY A 111 9.97 0.04 1.41
C GLY A 111 11.19 -0.79 0.97
N LYS A 112 11.04 -2.08 0.64
CA LYS A 112 12.21 -2.95 0.38
C LYS A 112 12.99 -2.62 -0.89
N ASN A 113 12.31 -2.16 -1.94
CA ASN A 113 12.94 -1.82 -3.23
C ASN A 113 12.89 -0.32 -3.54
N PHE A 114 12.70 0.55 -2.53
CA PHE A 114 12.67 2.00 -2.72
C PHE A 114 14.06 2.56 -3.06
N LEU A 115 15.11 1.93 -2.50
CA LEU A 115 16.50 2.35 -2.68
C LEU A 115 17.02 2.07 -4.10
N ILE A 116 16.61 0.96 -4.71
CA ILE A 116 17.06 0.57 -6.06
C ILE A 116 16.76 1.68 -7.11
N PRO A 117 15.52 2.17 -7.27
CA PRO A 117 15.25 3.24 -8.23
C PRO A 117 15.88 4.58 -7.84
N ILE A 118 16.12 4.85 -6.55
CA ILE A 118 16.90 6.02 -6.13
C ILE A 118 18.34 5.92 -6.65
N LEU A 119 18.98 4.78 -6.43
CA LEU A 119 20.35 4.53 -6.88
C LEU A 119 20.46 4.62 -8.40
N ILE A 120 19.47 4.11 -9.14
CA ILE A 120 19.44 4.22 -10.60
C ILE A 120 19.34 5.69 -11.04
N VAL A 121 18.40 6.45 -10.46
CA VAL A 121 18.18 7.87 -10.81
C VAL A 121 19.41 8.73 -10.50
N LEU A 122 20.03 8.53 -9.32
CA LEU A 122 21.25 9.23 -8.94
C LEU A 122 22.42 8.85 -9.85
N THR A 123 22.61 7.56 -10.13
CA THR A 123 23.69 7.10 -11.02
C THR A 123 23.58 7.71 -12.42
N ILE A 124 22.37 7.71 -13.00
CA ILE A 124 22.13 8.34 -14.32
C ILE A 124 22.43 9.84 -14.28
N GLY A 125 21.98 10.54 -13.23
CA GLY A 125 22.27 11.95 -13.03
C GLY A 125 23.77 12.25 -12.98
N ILE A 126 24.52 11.48 -12.18
CA ILE A 126 25.97 11.65 -12.00
C ILE A 126 26.71 11.40 -13.31
N ILE A 127 26.30 10.39 -14.09
CA ILE A 127 26.89 10.11 -15.40
C ILE A 127 26.70 11.32 -16.33
N ILE A 128 25.50 11.90 -16.38
CA ILE A 128 25.22 13.07 -17.20
C ILE A 128 26.07 14.26 -16.75
N ASP A 129 26.10 14.57 -15.45
CA ASP A 129 26.90 15.68 -14.92
C ASP A 129 28.39 15.49 -15.23
N THR A 130 28.91 14.27 -15.11
CA THR A 130 30.31 13.94 -15.43
C THR A 130 30.61 14.16 -16.91
N VAL A 131 29.73 13.72 -17.81
CA VAL A 131 29.88 13.94 -19.26
C VAL A 131 29.88 15.43 -19.58
N LEU A 132 28.91 16.19 -19.04
CA LEU A 132 28.80 17.63 -19.27
C LEU A 132 30.04 18.39 -18.78
N PHE A 133 30.58 17.99 -17.64
CA PHE A 133 31.80 18.55 -17.09
C PHE A 133 33.03 18.21 -17.94
N LEU A 134 33.19 16.96 -18.35
CA LEU A 134 34.33 16.51 -19.18
C LEU A 134 34.42 17.23 -20.53
N PHE A 135 33.28 17.56 -21.13
CA PHE A 135 33.23 18.30 -22.39
C PHE A 135 33.21 19.83 -22.22
N ASN A 136 33.31 20.36 -20.98
CA ASN A 136 33.20 21.79 -20.66
C ASN A 136 31.94 22.44 -21.26
N TRP A 137 30.85 21.69 -21.41
CA TRP A 137 29.60 22.24 -21.95
C TRP A 137 28.90 23.13 -20.93
N VAL A 138 29.09 22.85 -19.63
CA VAL A 138 28.49 23.60 -18.52
C VAL A 138 29.47 23.64 -17.35
N ASN A 139 29.66 24.81 -16.74
CA ASN A 139 30.58 24.99 -15.59
C ASN A 139 30.11 24.28 -14.31
N TYR A 140 28.79 24.19 -14.11
CA TYR A 140 28.16 23.55 -12.94
C TYR A 140 26.96 22.74 -13.40
N PRO A 141 27.14 21.51 -13.89
CA PRO A 141 26.02 20.67 -14.27
C PRO A 141 25.28 20.23 -12.99
N LEU A 142 23.99 20.61 -12.90
CA LEU A 142 23.10 20.31 -11.78
C LEU A 142 22.04 19.26 -12.17
N PHE A 143 22.30 18.47 -13.22
CA PHE A 143 21.30 17.52 -13.74
C PHE A 143 21.00 16.42 -12.73
N SER A 144 21.97 15.96 -11.93
CA SER A 144 21.69 14.99 -10.86
C SER A 144 20.61 15.47 -9.91
N ILE A 145 20.72 16.71 -9.45
CA ILE A 145 19.79 17.33 -8.51
C ILE A 145 18.43 17.55 -9.17
N LEU A 146 18.43 18.05 -10.40
CA LEU A 146 17.20 18.32 -11.15
C LEU A 146 16.44 17.04 -11.50
N PHE A 147 17.15 15.96 -11.86
CA PHE A 147 16.55 14.68 -12.18
C PHE A 147 16.01 13.98 -10.93
N PHE A 148 16.75 14.05 -9.82
CA PHE A 148 16.31 13.53 -8.54
C PHE A 148 15.07 14.25 -8.01
N THR A 149 15.07 15.58 -8.04
CA THR A 149 13.91 16.39 -7.63
C THR A 149 12.69 16.07 -8.47
N LEU A 150 12.79 16.10 -9.80
CA LEU A 150 11.68 15.73 -10.71
C LEU A 150 11.13 14.33 -10.44
N TRP A 151 12.00 13.36 -10.22
CA TRP A 151 11.58 11.99 -9.91
C TRP A 151 10.81 11.93 -8.58
N ILE A 152 11.28 12.61 -7.54
CA ILE A 152 10.56 12.73 -6.26
C ILE A 152 9.21 13.40 -6.47
N THR A 153 9.14 14.55 -7.16
CA THR A 153 7.89 15.29 -7.34
C THR A 153 6.87 14.44 -8.08
N ARG A 154 7.26 13.77 -9.17
CA ARG A 154 6.40 12.87 -9.92
C ARG A 154 5.88 11.72 -9.06
N ARG A 155 6.73 11.19 -8.18
CA ARG A 155 6.37 10.11 -7.27
C ARG A 155 5.37 10.58 -6.21
N ILE A 156 5.58 11.75 -5.60
CA ILE A 156 4.64 12.37 -4.64
C ILE A 156 3.29 12.64 -5.29
N ILE A 157 3.27 13.20 -6.51
CA ILE A 157 2.04 13.44 -7.26
C ILE A 157 1.31 12.12 -7.55
N LYS A 158 2.03 11.09 -8.00
CA LYS A 158 1.45 9.76 -8.27
C LYS A 158 0.87 9.13 -7.00
N PHE A 159 1.50 9.29 -5.85
CA PHE A 159 1.00 8.76 -4.57
C PHE A 159 -0.20 9.54 -4.02
N SER A 160 -0.15 10.88 -4.04
CA SER A 160 -1.26 11.71 -3.56
C SER A 160 -2.52 11.54 -4.42
N SER A 161 -2.36 11.45 -5.75
CA SER A 161 -3.49 11.31 -6.68
C SER A 161 -4.21 9.97 -6.59
N LYS A 162 -3.52 8.88 -6.23
CA LYS A 162 -4.12 7.53 -6.26
C LYS A 162 -4.80 7.09 -4.96
N ARG A 163 -4.65 7.80 -3.82
CA ARG A 163 -5.07 7.30 -2.48
C ARG A 163 -4.74 5.80 -2.30
N GLN A 164 -3.60 5.35 -2.82
CA GLN A 164 -3.14 3.96 -2.74
C GLN A 164 -2.09 3.88 -1.65
N TYR A 165 -2.54 3.82 -0.40
CA TYR A 165 -1.68 3.60 0.76
C TYR A 165 -1.47 2.09 0.95
N GLY A 166 -0.26 1.61 0.66
CA GLY A 166 0.11 0.21 0.81
C GLY A 166 1.54 0.03 1.33
N LEU A 167 1.67 -0.90 2.28
CA LEU A 167 2.85 -1.50 2.95
C LEU A 167 3.82 -0.60 3.72
N PHE A 168 3.90 0.71 3.49
CA PHE A 168 4.75 1.63 4.27
C PHE A 168 4.11 2.99 4.53
N TYR A 169 2.94 2.99 5.16
CA TYR A 169 2.43 4.09 5.98
C TYR A 169 1.79 3.54 7.22
#